data_AF-A0A5D2B5J9-F1
#
_entry.id   AF-A0A5D2B5J9-F1
#
_cell.length_a   1.000
_cell.length_b   1.000
_cell.length_c   1.000
_cell.angle_alpha   90.00
_cell.angle_beta   90.00
_cell.angle_gamma   90.00
#
_symmetry.space_group_name_H-M   'P 1'
#
loop_
_entity.id
_entity.type
_entity.pdbx_description
1 polymer ?
#
loop_
_entity_poly.entity_id
_entity_poly.type
_entity_poly.pdbx_seq_one_letter_code
_entity_poly.pdbx_strand_id
1 'polypeptide(L)'
;MTRMQEMSLDYHFIVEQEVGSSTYAFFGFNGTAGVWRISALNEAGGWKDRTTVEDMDLAVRASLKGWKFVYVGNLKVKNELPSTFKAYRYQQHRWSCGPANLFKKMAIEIIRNRKVSLWKKFYVIYSFFFVRKIVAHIVTFVFYCVVLPTTVFVPEVQVPKWGAVYIPSIITLLNAVGTPRSLHLVMFWILFENVMSLHRTKATFIGLLEAGRVNEWVVTEKLGDALKAKSGAKASKRTHIRMGERLHLLELGVGAYLFFCGCYCCGSDDNINNNIIRNI
;
A
#
# COMPACT_ATOMS: atom_id res chain seq x y z
N MET A 1 2.49 -4.65 15.74
CA MET A 1 2.45 -4.76 14.27
C MET A 1 1.02 -4.75 13.73
N THR A 2 0.15 -5.69 14.10
CA THR A 2 -1.24 -5.74 13.61
C THR A 2 -2.02 -4.45 13.83
N ARG A 3 -1.83 -3.78 14.97
CA ARG A 3 -2.42 -2.46 15.24
C ARG A 3 -1.95 -1.36 14.28
N MET A 4 -0.70 -1.41 13.82
CA MET A 4 -0.20 -0.45 12.82
C MET A 4 -0.77 -0.76 11.43
N GLN A 5 -1.02 -2.04 11.12
CA GLN A 5 -1.70 -2.42 9.88
C GLN A 5 -3.18 -2.00 9.89
N GLU A 6 -3.86 -2.13 11.04
CA GLU A 6 -5.22 -1.65 11.27
C GLU A 6 -5.33 -0.14 11.00
N MET A 7 -4.39 0.67 11.50
CA MET A 7 -4.35 2.13 11.23
C MET A 7 -4.40 2.46 9.74
N SER A 8 -3.63 1.76 8.90
CA SER A 8 -3.60 1.99 7.45
C SER A 8 -4.83 1.41 6.73
N LEU A 9 -5.35 0.28 7.22
CA LEU A 9 -6.51 -0.40 6.62
C LEU A 9 -7.83 0.30 6.92
N ASP A 10 -8.01 0.82 8.13
CA ASP A 10 -9.25 1.48 8.54
C ASP A 10 -9.52 2.72 7.68
N TYR A 11 -8.51 3.54 7.41
CA TYR A 11 -8.64 4.65 6.47
C TYR A 11 -9.03 4.18 5.06
N HIS A 12 -8.39 3.09 4.58
CA HIS A 12 -8.69 2.51 3.27
C HIS A 12 -10.15 2.00 3.17
N PHE A 13 -10.70 1.37 4.21
CA PHE A 13 -12.07 0.89 4.15
C PHE A 13 -13.09 2.00 4.41
N ILE A 14 -12.93 2.77 5.48
CA ILE A 14 -13.94 3.75 5.94
C ILE A 14 -13.99 4.97 5.03
N VAL A 15 -12.83 5.48 4.58
CA VAL A 15 -12.80 6.70 3.78
C VAL A 15 -12.75 6.36 2.31
N GLU A 16 -11.74 5.60 1.90
CA GLU A 16 -11.46 5.42 0.49
C GLU A 16 -12.52 4.61 -0.27
N GLN A 17 -13.00 3.50 0.29
CA GLN A 17 -14.04 2.69 -0.36
C GLN A 17 -15.42 3.34 -0.28
N GLU A 18 -15.74 3.98 0.85
CA GLU A 18 -17.01 4.69 1.02
C GLU A 18 -17.14 5.85 0.03
N VAL A 19 -16.11 6.69 -0.10
CA VAL A 19 -16.09 7.79 -1.07
C VAL A 19 -16.14 7.28 -2.51
N GLY A 20 -15.42 6.19 -2.82
CA GLY A 20 -15.48 5.55 -4.13
C GLY A 20 -16.89 5.04 -4.48
N SER A 21 -17.54 4.39 -3.52
CA SER A 21 -18.92 3.92 -3.61
C SER A 21 -19.90 5.07 -3.83
N SER A 22 -19.85 6.12 -3.00
CA SER A 22 -20.83 7.22 -3.04
C SER A 22 -20.66 8.12 -4.25
N THR A 23 -19.42 8.41 -4.66
CA THR A 23 -19.13 9.41 -5.71
C THR A 23 -19.05 8.79 -7.10
N TYR A 24 -18.54 7.56 -7.22
CA TYR A 24 -18.25 6.93 -8.52
C TYR A 24 -18.94 5.58 -8.72
N ALA A 25 -19.73 5.14 -7.73
CA ALA A 25 -20.32 3.80 -7.69
C ALA A 25 -19.28 2.70 -7.95
N PHE A 26 -18.05 2.90 -7.45
CA PHE A 26 -16.92 2.01 -7.69
C PHE A 26 -15.89 2.06 -6.56
N PHE A 27 -15.46 0.89 -6.12
CA PHE A 27 -14.23 0.71 -5.37
C PHE A 27 -13.57 -0.61 -5.80
N GLY A 28 -12.26 -0.73 -5.59
CA GLY A 28 -11.57 -1.99 -5.81
C GLY A 28 -12.03 -3.04 -4.82
N PHE A 29 -12.53 -4.18 -5.29
CA PHE A 29 -12.92 -5.28 -4.42
C PHE A 29 -11.66 -5.96 -3.87
N ASN A 30 -11.62 -6.16 -2.55
CA ASN A 30 -10.45 -6.67 -1.82
C ASN A 30 -10.56 -8.19 -1.51
N GLY A 31 -11.32 -8.93 -2.33
CA GLY A 31 -11.36 -10.39 -2.33
C GLY A 31 -12.17 -11.05 -1.20
N THR A 32 -12.63 -10.30 -0.21
CA THR A 32 -13.40 -10.82 0.94
C THR A 32 -14.50 -9.84 1.37
N ALA A 33 -15.40 -10.30 2.25
CA ALA A 33 -16.45 -9.47 2.87
C ALA A 33 -17.34 -8.70 1.87
N GLY A 34 -17.60 -9.27 0.70
CA GLY A 34 -18.50 -8.71 -0.30
C GLY A 34 -19.43 -9.76 -0.90
N VAL A 35 -20.56 -9.28 -1.41
CA VAL A 35 -21.58 -10.10 -2.06
C VAL A 35 -21.70 -9.68 -3.52
N TRP A 36 -21.70 -10.68 -4.40
CA TRP A 36 -21.82 -10.47 -5.84
C TRP A 36 -23.19 -10.95 -6.34
N ARG A 37 -23.82 -10.15 -7.20
CA ARG A 37 -24.93 -10.64 -8.02
C ARG A 37 -24.35 -11.62 -9.04
N ILE A 38 -24.96 -12.80 -9.17
CA ILE A 38 -24.54 -13.82 -10.13
C ILE A 38 -24.54 -13.25 -11.56
N SER A 39 -25.56 -12.45 -11.91
CA SER A 39 -25.62 -11.76 -13.21
C SER A 39 -24.41 -10.85 -13.45
N ALA A 40 -23.96 -10.10 -12.44
CA ALA A 40 -22.80 -9.22 -12.55
C ALA A 40 -21.51 -10.01 -12.80
N LEU A 41 -21.34 -11.15 -12.12
CA LEU A 41 -20.20 -12.03 -12.32
C LEU A 41 -20.20 -12.60 -13.75
N ASN A 42 -21.34 -13.09 -14.23
CA ASN A 42 -21.49 -13.67 -15.56
C ASN A 42 -21.25 -12.62 -16.66
N GLU A 43 -21.84 -11.44 -16.55
CA GLU A 43 -21.67 -10.35 -17.53
C GLU A 43 -20.25 -9.79 -17.56
N ALA A 44 -19.55 -9.78 -16.42
CA ALA A 44 -18.16 -9.39 -16.34
C ALA A 44 -17.22 -10.45 -16.97
N GLY A 45 -17.70 -11.68 -17.19
CA GLY A 45 -16.93 -12.80 -17.73
C GLY A 45 -16.17 -13.59 -16.65
N GLY A 46 -16.70 -13.63 -15.43
CA GLY A 46 -16.18 -14.45 -14.33
C GLY A 46 -14.81 -14.03 -13.80
N TRP A 47 -14.16 -14.95 -13.08
CA TRP A 47 -12.81 -14.80 -12.55
C TRP A 47 -11.78 -15.06 -13.65
N LYS A 48 -10.72 -14.25 -13.68
CA LYS A 48 -9.62 -14.40 -14.65
C LYS A 48 -8.30 -14.48 -13.89
N ASP A 49 -7.43 -15.39 -14.30
CA ASP A 49 -6.12 -15.68 -13.70
C ASP A 49 -4.98 -14.78 -14.22
N ARG A 50 -5.30 -13.80 -15.09
CA ARG A 50 -4.30 -12.92 -15.72
C ARG A 50 -3.49 -12.04 -14.75
N THR A 51 -3.86 -11.96 -13.48
CA THR A 51 -3.17 -11.15 -12.47
C THR A 51 -3.38 -11.74 -11.07
N THR A 52 -2.50 -11.38 -10.12
CA THR A 52 -2.57 -11.73 -8.70
C THR A 52 -3.59 -10.91 -7.90
N VAL A 53 -4.45 -10.15 -8.60
CA VAL A 53 -5.54 -9.34 -8.05
C VAL A 53 -6.79 -9.56 -8.91
N GLU A 54 -7.18 -10.83 -9.02
CA GLU A 54 -8.34 -11.30 -9.80
C GLU A 54 -9.66 -10.67 -9.33
N ASP A 55 -9.74 -10.34 -8.05
CA ASP A 55 -10.82 -9.61 -7.38
C ASP A 55 -10.96 -8.16 -7.88
N MET A 56 -9.84 -7.45 -7.95
CA MET A 56 -9.79 -6.09 -8.48
C MET A 56 -10.05 -6.08 -10.00
N ASP A 57 -9.52 -7.07 -10.72
CA ASP A 57 -9.78 -7.25 -12.15
C ASP A 57 -11.28 -7.42 -12.43
N LEU A 58 -11.92 -8.32 -11.68
CA LEU A 58 -13.37 -8.51 -11.76
C LEU A 58 -14.13 -7.23 -11.42
N ALA A 59 -13.70 -6.50 -10.38
CA ALA A 59 -14.32 -5.24 -9.99
C ALA A 59 -14.28 -4.20 -11.11
N VAL A 60 -13.13 -4.01 -11.75
CA VAL A 60 -12.98 -3.07 -12.87
C VAL A 60 -13.85 -3.53 -14.04
N ARG A 61 -13.83 -4.80 -14.42
CA ARG A 61 -14.64 -5.31 -15.53
C ARG A 61 -16.14 -5.15 -15.29
N ALA A 62 -16.64 -5.49 -14.10
CA ALA A 62 -18.04 -5.30 -13.76
C ALA A 62 -18.42 -3.81 -13.79
N SER A 63 -17.56 -2.93 -13.27
CA SER A 63 -17.73 -1.48 -13.32
C SER A 63 -17.81 -0.94 -14.76
N LEU A 64 -17.01 -1.49 -15.67
CA LEU A 64 -17.03 -1.21 -17.12
C LEU A 64 -18.28 -1.75 -17.83
N LYS A 65 -19.02 -2.67 -17.22
CA LYS A 65 -20.35 -3.13 -17.68
C LYS A 65 -21.49 -2.30 -17.10
N GLY A 66 -21.20 -1.31 -16.26
CA GLY A 66 -22.19 -0.42 -15.66
C GLY A 66 -22.68 -0.85 -14.28
N TRP A 67 -22.14 -1.93 -13.71
CA TRP A 67 -22.48 -2.35 -12.36
C TRP A 67 -21.99 -1.31 -11.32
N LYS A 68 -22.81 -1.13 -10.29
CA LYS A 68 -22.57 -0.20 -9.19
C LYS A 68 -22.10 -0.96 -7.96
N PHE A 69 -21.04 -0.46 -7.34
CA PHE A 69 -20.48 -1.00 -6.11
C PHE A 69 -21.00 -0.17 -4.96
N VAL A 70 -21.55 -0.84 -3.94
CA VAL A 70 -22.14 -0.22 -2.76
C VAL A 70 -21.34 -0.67 -1.54
N TYR A 71 -20.73 0.28 -0.85
CA TYR A 71 -20.06 0.07 0.43
C TYR A 71 -21.07 0.15 1.57
N VAL A 72 -21.03 -0.80 2.50
CA VAL A 72 -21.95 -0.88 3.65
C VAL A 72 -21.15 -0.82 4.94
N GLY A 73 -20.83 0.40 5.41
CA GLY A 73 -19.98 0.62 6.59
C GLY A 73 -20.57 0.15 7.93
N ASN A 74 -21.90 -0.01 8.00
CA ASN A 74 -22.58 -0.46 9.22
C ASN A 74 -22.41 -1.96 9.50
N LEU A 75 -22.03 -2.76 8.50
CA LEU A 75 -21.83 -4.19 8.65
C LEU A 75 -20.32 -4.50 8.77
N LYS A 76 -19.90 -5.01 9.93
CA LYS A 76 -18.50 -5.29 10.22
C LYS A 76 -18.22 -6.79 10.19
N VAL A 77 -17.14 -7.18 9.52
CA VAL A 77 -16.65 -8.57 9.47
C VAL A 77 -15.29 -8.63 10.13
N LYS A 78 -15.09 -9.62 11.01
CA LYS A 78 -13.77 -9.85 11.62
C LYS A 78 -12.81 -10.38 10.56
N ASN A 79 -11.65 -9.75 10.44
CA ASN A 79 -10.60 -10.18 9.52
C ASN A 79 -9.31 -10.52 10.28
N GLU A 80 -8.50 -11.39 9.70
CA GLU A 80 -7.21 -11.80 10.25
C GLU A 80 -6.09 -11.07 9.52
N LEU A 81 -5.23 -10.40 10.28
CA LEU A 81 -4.09 -9.67 9.77
C LEU A 81 -2.82 -10.53 9.82
N PRO A 82 -1.87 -10.35 8.88
CA PRO A 82 -0.58 -11.02 8.93
C PRO A 82 0.11 -10.85 10.29
N SER A 83 0.39 -11.98 10.96
CA SER A 83 0.97 -12.01 12.31
C SER A 83 2.50 -11.82 12.31
N THR A 84 3.15 -11.98 11.15
CA THR A 84 4.60 -11.80 10.99
C THR A 84 4.94 -10.76 9.94
N PHE A 85 6.09 -10.08 10.12
CA PHE A 85 6.58 -9.09 9.16
C PHE A 85 6.86 -9.70 7.78
N LYS A 86 7.38 -10.93 7.75
CA LYS A 86 7.62 -11.66 6.49
C LYS A 86 6.32 -11.87 5.71
N ALA A 87 5.26 -12.34 6.37
CA ALA A 87 3.95 -12.51 5.75
C ALA A 87 3.34 -11.17 5.29
N TYR A 88 3.48 -10.12 6.09
CA TYR A 88 3.01 -8.78 5.73
C TYR A 88 3.71 -8.24 4.48
N ARG A 89 5.03 -8.40 4.34
CA ARG A 89 5.75 -7.95 3.13
C ARG A 89 5.30 -8.68 1.87
N TYR A 90 5.05 -9.99 1.94
CA TYR A 90 4.51 -10.71 0.78
C TYR A 90 3.11 -10.21 0.40
N GLN A 91 2.28 -9.91 1.40
CA GLN A 91 0.97 -9.31 1.17
C GLN A 91 1.10 -7.93 0.51
N GLN A 92 1.91 -7.03 1.06
CA GLN A 92 2.13 -5.69 0.50
C GLN A 92 2.73 -5.74 -0.91
N HIS A 93 3.68 -6.65 -1.15
CA HIS A 93 4.23 -6.86 -2.48
C HIS A 93 3.12 -7.18 -3.48
N ARG A 94 2.24 -8.13 -3.17
CA ARG A 94 1.12 -8.47 -4.05
C ARG A 94 0.13 -7.31 -4.22
N TRP A 95 -0.19 -6.60 -3.14
CA TRP A 95 -1.14 -5.48 -3.15
C TRP A 95 -0.63 -4.24 -3.88
N SER A 96 0.67 -4.11 -4.12
CA SER A 96 1.25 -3.04 -4.95
C SER A 96 1.63 -3.51 -6.35
N CYS A 97 2.22 -4.70 -6.48
CA CYS A 97 2.61 -5.28 -7.77
C CYS A 97 1.39 -5.65 -8.63
N GLY A 98 0.38 -6.30 -8.02
CA GLY A 98 -0.81 -6.79 -8.71
C GLY A 98 -1.59 -5.65 -9.39
N PRO A 99 -1.96 -4.57 -8.69
CA PRO A 99 -2.67 -3.45 -9.30
C PRO A 99 -1.87 -2.71 -10.37
N ALA A 100 -0.55 -2.59 -10.20
CA ALA A 100 0.33 -1.97 -11.21
C ALA A 100 0.37 -2.78 -12.51
N ASN A 101 0.50 -4.10 -12.41
CA ASN A 101 0.40 -5.02 -13.55
C ASN A 101 -1.00 -5.01 -14.18
N LEU A 102 -2.05 -5.03 -13.36
CA LEU A 102 -3.44 -4.95 -13.81
C LEU A 102 -3.71 -3.66 -14.58
N PHE A 103 -3.17 -2.52 -14.13
CA PHE A 103 -3.33 -1.24 -14.82
C PHE A 103 -2.83 -1.32 -16.26
N LYS A 104 -1.63 -1.86 -16.48
CA LYS A 104 -1.04 -2.02 -17.82
C LYS A 104 -1.93 -2.91 -18.71
N LYS A 105 -2.46 -3.99 -18.16
CA LYS A 105 -3.34 -4.93 -18.88
C LYS A 105 -4.73 -4.34 -19.18
N MET A 106 -5.25 -3.47 -18.30
CA MET A 106 -6.61 -2.94 -18.39
C MET A 106 -6.72 -1.55 -19.03
N ALA A 107 -5.64 -0.78 -19.12
CA ALA A 107 -5.69 0.61 -19.57
C ALA A 107 -6.38 0.77 -20.93
N ILE A 108 -6.01 -0.06 -21.91
CA ILE A 108 -6.61 -0.04 -23.25
C ILE A 108 -8.08 -0.48 -23.21
N GLU A 109 -8.42 -1.50 -22.41
CA GLU A 109 -9.79 -2.01 -22.26
C GLU A 109 -10.72 -0.92 -21.67
N ILE A 110 -10.23 -0.16 -20.68
CA ILE A 110 -10.97 0.94 -20.05
C ILE A 110 -11.18 2.10 -21.05
N ILE A 111 -10.13 2.49 -21.79
CA ILE A 111 -10.21 3.60 -22.75
C ILE A 111 -11.22 3.29 -23.87
N ARG A 112 -11.14 2.08 -24.43
CA ARG A 112 -11.98 1.64 -25.57
C ARG A 112 -13.42 1.32 -25.18
N ASN A 113 -13.73 1.15 -23.89
CA ASN A 113 -15.08 0.83 -23.45
C ASN A 113 -16.08 1.95 -23.82
N ARG A 114 -17.19 1.63 -24.50
CA ARG A 114 -18.21 2.63 -24.88
C ARG A 114 -19.41 2.71 -23.93
N LYS A 115 -19.49 1.83 -22.92
CA LYS A 115 -20.63 1.73 -22.01
C LYS A 115 -20.56 2.71 -20.85
N VAL A 116 -19.36 3.08 -20.41
CA VAL A 116 -19.18 4.00 -19.27
C VAL A 116 -18.83 5.43 -19.72
N SER A 117 -19.23 6.41 -18.91
CA SER A 117 -18.95 7.82 -19.15
C SER A 117 -17.45 8.13 -19.14
N LEU A 118 -17.04 9.19 -19.84
CA LEU A 118 -15.65 9.66 -19.85
C LEU A 118 -15.15 9.99 -18.45
N TRP A 119 -15.99 10.57 -17.60
CA TRP A 119 -15.66 10.87 -16.21
C TRP A 119 -15.31 9.63 -15.40
N LYS A 120 -16.08 8.54 -15.56
CA LYS A 120 -15.80 7.27 -14.89
C LYS A 120 -14.49 6.65 -15.38
N LYS A 121 -14.19 6.74 -16.68
CA LYS A 121 -12.90 6.29 -17.22
C LYS A 121 -11.74 7.09 -16.64
N PHE A 122 -11.87 8.41 -16.61
CA PHE A 122 -10.87 9.29 -16.03
C PHE A 122 -10.62 8.93 -14.56
N TYR A 123 -11.68 8.78 -13.77
CA TYR A 123 -11.56 8.35 -12.38
C TYR A 123 -10.82 7.00 -12.24
N VAL A 124 -11.22 5.98 -13.01
CA VAL A 124 -10.60 4.64 -12.91
C VAL A 124 -9.13 4.67 -13.35
N ILE A 125 -8.78 5.34 -14.45
CA ILE A 125 -7.41 5.40 -14.96
C ILE A 125 -6.55 6.31 -14.09
N TYR A 126 -6.97 7.56 -13.92
CA TYR A 126 -6.16 8.59 -13.27
C TYR A 126 -6.20 8.45 -11.75
N SER A 127 -7.38 8.51 -11.12
CA SER A 127 -7.46 8.53 -9.66
C SER A 127 -7.22 7.15 -9.04
N PHE A 128 -7.89 6.12 -9.55
CA PHE A 128 -7.85 4.78 -8.95
C PHE A 128 -6.57 4.01 -9.26
N PHE A 129 -6.13 3.94 -10.52
CA PHE A 129 -4.89 3.22 -10.86
C PHE A 129 -3.65 4.11 -10.75
N PHE A 130 -3.58 5.19 -11.52
CA PHE A 130 -2.34 5.97 -11.64
C PHE A 130 -1.95 6.66 -10.33
N VAL A 131 -2.80 7.54 -9.80
CA VAL A 131 -2.48 8.29 -8.58
C VAL A 131 -2.35 7.34 -7.38
N ARG A 132 -3.34 6.48 -7.15
CA ARG A 132 -3.41 5.70 -5.90
C ARG A 132 -2.52 4.46 -5.87
N LYS A 133 -2.35 3.74 -6.98
CA LYS A 133 -1.57 2.48 -7.01
C LYS A 133 -0.14 2.64 -7.50
N ILE A 134 0.18 3.79 -8.14
CA ILE A 134 1.52 4.05 -8.69
C ILE A 134 2.14 5.29 -8.03
N VAL A 135 1.58 6.47 -8.28
CA VAL A 135 2.19 7.75 -7.87
C VAL A 135 2.32 7.83 -6.35
N ALA A 136 1.27 7.48 -5.60
CA ALA A 136 1.30 7.52 -4.13
C ALA A 136 2.44 6.67 -3.57
N HIS A 137 2.64 5.44 -4.08
CA HIS A 137 3.73 4.58 -3.60
C HIS A 137 5.11 5.12 -3.95
N ILE A 138 5.31 5.61 -5.18
CA ILE A 138 6.60 6.13 -5.63
C ILE A 138 6.94 7.44 -4.91
N VAL A 139 6.00 8.39 -4.87
CA VAL A 139 6.20 9.72 -4.28
C VAL A 139 6.46 9.60 -2.78
N THR A 140 5.72 8.78 -2.03
CA THR A 140 5.97 8.62 -0.59
C THR A 140 7.41 8.16 -0.34
N PHE A 141 7.90 7.13 -1.03
CA PHE A 141 9.27 6.66 -0.83
C PHE A 141 10.32 7.68 -1.30
N VAL A 142 10.20 8.17 -2.53
CA VAL A 142 11.19 9.08 -3.12
C VAL A 142 11.25 10.39 -2.33
N PHE A 143 10.11 10.97 -1.99
CA PHE A 143 10.07 12.25 -1.29
C PHE A 143 10.59 12.13 0.15
N TYR A 144 10.05 11.18 0.95
CA TYR A 144 10.36 11.10 2.38
C TYR A 144 11.65 10.34 2.69
N CYS A 145 12.03 9.34 1.89
CA CYS A 145 13.21 8.52 2.17
C CYS A 145 14.43 8.85 1.30
N VAL A 146 14.30 9.71 0.28
CA VAL A 146 15.42 10.07 -0.61
C VAL A 146 15.60 11.59 -0.70
N VAL A 147 14.59 12.33 -1.18
CA VAL A 147 14.72 13.77 -1.41
C VAL A 147 14.93 14.54 -0.10
N LEU A 148 14.02 14.39 0.87
CA LEU A 148 14.10 15.10 2.16
C LEU A 148 15.41 14.82 2.93
N PRO A 149 15.91 13.57 3.04
CA PRO A 149 17.21 13.32 3.66
C PRO A 149 18.39 13.89 2.85
N THR A 150 18.32 13.88 1.51
CA THR A 150 19.40 14.43 0.66
C THR A 150 19.53 15.94 0.79
N THR A 151 18.45 16.68 1.07
CA THR A 151 18.52 18.14 1.17
C THR A 151 19.43 18.62 2.30
N VAL A 152 19.74 17.76 3.28
CA VAL A 152 20.71 18.09 4.34
C VAL A 152 22.11 18.37 3.76
N PHE A 153 22.47 17.78 2.61
CA PHE A 153 23.76 18.01 1.96
C PHE A 153 23.80 19.25 1.06
N VAL A 154 22.64 19.85 0.75
CA VAL A 154 22.53 20.99 -0.17
C VAL A 154 21.65 22.06 0.51
N PRO A 155 22.22 22.87 1.42
CA PRO A 155 21.47 23.81 2.24
C PRO A 155 20.77 24.92 1.44
N GLU A 156 21.13 25.12 0.16
CA GLU A 156 20.48 26.04 -0.76
C GLU A 156 19.09 25.55 -1.22
N VAL A 157 18.81 24.25 -1.09
CA VAL A 157 17.51 23.68 -1.50
C VAL A 157 16.46 24.00 -0.46
N GLN A 158 15.57 24.93 -0.78
CA GLN A 158 14.39 25.22 0.03
C GLN A 158 13.27 24.22 -0.28
N VAL A 159 12.95 23.38 0.70
CA VAL A 159 11.82 22.45 0.58
C VAL A 159 10.52 23.15 0.98
N PRO A 160 9.45 23.07 0.18
CA PRO A 160 8.19 23.69 0.53
C PRO A 160 7.57 23.08 1.81
N LYS A 161 7.27 23.93 2.81
CA LYS A 161 6.67 23.53 4.10
C LYS A 161 5.37 22.75 3.94
N TRP A 162 4.55 23.10 2.94
CA TRP A 162 3.29 22.43 2.68
C TRP A 162 3.49 20.94 2.34
N GLY A 163 4.56 20.61 1.62
CA GLY A 163 4.88 19.24 1.22
C GLY A 163 5.58 18.46 2.33
N ALA A 164 6.56 19.09 2.98
CA ALA A 164 7.39 18.43 4.00
C ALA A 164 6.70 18.24 5.36
N VAL A 165 5.80 19.16 5.74
CA VAL A 165 5.19 19.19 7.08
C VAL A 165 3.68 19.06 6.99
N TYR A 166 2.99 19.95 6.27
CA TYR A 166 1.52 20.01 6.35
C TYR A 166 0.84 18.76 5.78
N ILE A 167 1.22 18.31 4.58
CA ILE A 167 0.67 17.09 3.97
C ILE A 167 0.85 15.86 4.88
N PRO A 168 2.06 15.49 5.34
CA PRO A 168 2.22 14.30 6.17
C PRO A 168 1.53 14.43 7.53
N SER A 169 1.52 15.63 8.14
CA SER A 169 0.77 15.86 9.38
C SER A 169 -0.73 15.66 9.20
N ILE A 170 -1.31 16.19 8.11
CA ILE A 170 -2.74 16.01 7.81
C ILE A 170 -3.05 14.53 7.55
N ILE A 171 -2.25 13.84 6.72
CA ILE A 171 -2.43 12.41 6.45
C ILE A 171 -2.35 11.60 7.75
N THR A 172 -1.37 11.90 8.59
CA THR A 172 -1.18 11.23 9.88
C THR A 172 -2.39 11.46 10.78
N LEU A 173 -2.87 12.70 10.89
CA LEU A 173 -4.03 13.05 11.69
C LEU A 173 -5.29 12.32 11.20
N LEU A 174 -5.53 12.30 9.88
CA LEU A 174 -6.68 11.60 9.28
C LEU A 174 -6.67 10.10 9.59
N ASN A 175 -5.51 9.44 9.50
CA ASN A 175 -5.37 8.03 9.87
C ASN A 175 -5.53 7.80 11.38
N ALA A 176 -4.96 8.70 12.19
CA ALA A 176 -5.01 8.66 13.65
C ALA A 176 -6.44 8.81 14.19
N VAL A 177 -7.25 9.69 13.60
CA VAL A 177 -8.67 9.89 13.96
C VAL A 177 -9.51 8.64 13.70
N GLY A 178 -9.20 7.87 12.65
CA GLY A 178 -9.86 6.59 12.37
C GLY A 178 -9.60 5.51 13.42
N THR A 179 -8.52 5.63 14.20
CA THR A 179 -8.04 4.60 15.14
C THR A 179 -7.61 5.18 16.49
N PRO A 180 -8.53 5.80 17.26
CA PRO A 180 -8.20 6.54 18.49
C PRO A 180 -7.51 5.68 19.55
N ARG A 181 -7.78 4.36 19.56
CA ARG A 181 -7.15 3.42 20.50
C ARG A 181 -5.65 3.27 20.26
N SER A 182 -5.17 3.53 19.05
CA SER A 182 -3.79 3.30 18.60
C SER A 182 -2.99 4.60 18.43
N LEU A 183 -3.48 5.73 18.95
CA LEU A 183 -2.80 7.04 18.90
C LEU A 183 -1.36 7.00 19.44
N HIS A 184 -1.12 6.27 20.53
CA HIS A 184 0.23 6.10 21.10
C HIS A 184 1.22 5.40 20.15
N LEU A 185 0.74 4.77 19.07
CA LEU A 185 1.57 4.09 18.07
C LEU A 185 1.86 4.95 16.84
N VAL A 186 1.36 6.19 16.76
CA VAL A 186 1.48 7.05 15.56
C VAL A 186 2.93 7.22 15.12
N MET A 187 3.86 7.48 16.05
CA MET A 187 5.27 7.62 15.70
C MET A 187 5.85 6.34 15.10
N PHE A 188 5.54 5.18 15.69
CA PHE A 188 5.98 3.88 15.16
C PHE A 188 5.31 3.55 13.83
N TRP A 189 4.05 3.97 13.65
CA TRP A 189 3.31 3.81 12.41
C TRP A 189 3.93 4.63 11.27
N ILE A 190 4.34 5.88 11.50
CA ILE A 190 5.04 6.70 10.49
C ILE A 190 6.34 6.00 10.04
N LEU A 191 7.15 5.53 11.00
CA LEU A 191 8.39 4.80 10.68
C LEU A 191 8.09 3.52 9.90
N PHE A 192 7.04 2.79 10.31
CA PHE A 192 6.59 1.58 9.65
C PHE A 192 6.13 1.83 8.20
N GLU A 193 5.35 2.90 7.97
CA GLU A 193 4.87 3.29 6.63
C GLU A 193 6.03 3.73 5.72
N ASN A 194 7.07 4.37 6.26
CA ASN A 194 8.29 4.68 5.50
C ASN A 194 9.00 3.40 5.05
N VAL A 195 9.19 2.41 5.93
CA VAL A 195 9.77 1.11 5.54
C VAL A 195 8.88 0.41 4.50
N MET A 196 7.56 0.46 4.67
CA MET A 196 6.63 -0.12 3.71
C MET A 196 6.61 0.61 2.37
N SER A 197 6.86 1.92 2.35
CA SER A 197 6.94 2.70 1.11
C SER A 197 7.99 2.11 0.16
N LEU A 198 9.19 1.77 0.66
CA LEU A 198 10.24 1.11 -0.13
C LEU A 198 9.74 -0.18 -0.79
N HIS A 199 9.10 -1.05 0.01
CA HIS A 199 8.59 -2.33 -0.48
C HIS A 199 7.49 -2.16 -1.52
N ARG A 200 6.57 -1.21 -1.28
CA ARG A 200 5.48 -0.89 -2.21
C ARG A 200 6.01 -0.28 -3.51
N THR A 201 6.95 0.66 -3.45
CA THR A 201 7.61 1.24 -4.63
C THR A 201 8.31 0.18 -5.47
N LYS A 202 9.12 -0.69 -4.83
CA LYS A 202 9.78 -1.81 -5.51
C LYS A 202 8.77 -2.72 -6.20
N ALA A 203 7.70 -3.10 -5.49
CA ALA A 203 6.65 -3.95 -6.02
C ALA A 203 5.89 -3.29 -7.19
N THR A 204 5.62 -1.99 -7.11
CA THR A 204 5.00 -1.21 -8.20
C THR A 204 5.87 -1.24 -9.46
N PHE A 205 7.18 -1.01 -9.35
CA PHE A 205 8.09 -1.10 -10.50
C PHE A 205 8.13 -2.50 -11.11
N ILE A 206 8.21 -3.54 -10.26
CA ILE A 206 8.14 -4.94 -10.68
C ILE A 206 6.85 -5.21 -11.47
N GLY A 207 5.70 -4.74 -10.97
CA GLY A 207 4.40 -4.89 -11.62
C GLY A 207 4.29 -4.15 -12.95
N LEU A 208 4.81 -2.92 -13.05
CA LEU A 208 4.79 -2.12 -14.28
C LEU A 208 5.70 -2.69 -15.37
N LEU A 209 6.89 -3.15 -14.98
CA LEU A 209 7.88 -3.70 -15.91
C LEU A 209 7.61 -5.18 -16.26
N GLU A 210 6.61 -5.79 -15.64
CA GLU A 210 6.33 -7.24 -15.75
C GLU A 210 7.57 -8.11 -15.44
N ALA A 211 8.46 -7.64 -14.57
CA ALA A 211 9.74 -8.27 -14.30
C ALA A 211 9.63 -9.35 -13.19
N GLY A 212 10.08 -10.59 -13.45
CA GLY A 212 10.24 -11.61 -12.40
C GLY A 212 8.94 -12.03 -11.68
N ARG A 213 8.92 -11.94 -10.34
CA ARG A 213 7.91 -12.49 -9.40
C ARG A 213 6.50 -11.86 -9.46
N VAL A 214 6.10 -11.29 -10.58
CA VAL A 214 4.83 -10.54 -10.76
C VAL A 214 3.60 -11.43 -10.53
N ASN A 215 3.68 -12.68 -10.97
CA ASN A 215 2.62 -13.67 -10.81
C ASN A 215 2.80 -14.55 -9.57
N GLU A 216 3.79 -14.27 -8.72
CA GLU A 216 4.05 -15.13 -7.57
C GLU A 216 3.05 -14.88 -6.44
N TRP A 217 2.16 -15.87 -6.26
CA TRP A 217 1.21 -15.90 -5.17
C TRP A 217 1.78 -16.67 -3.97
N VAL A 218 2.52 -15.97 -3.12
CA VAL A 218 2.84 -16.50 -1.79
C VAL A 218 1.60 -16.35 -0.91
N VAL A 219 1.08 -17.47 -0.42
CA VAL A 219 -0.07 -17.48 0.50
C VAL A 219 0.35 -16.87 1.83
N THR A 220 -0.42 -15.90 2.31
CA THR A 220 -0.24 -15.37 3.66
C THR A 220 -0.68 -16.43 4.65
N GLU A 221 0.27 -16.99 5.41
CA GLU A 221 -0.05 -17.93 6.47
C GLU A 221 -0.93 -17.26 7.53
N LYS A 222 -2.10 -17.86 7.76
CA LYS A 222 -3.00 -17.51 8.85
C LYS A 222 -2.56 -18.22 10.13
N LEU A 223 -2.81 -17.61 11.28
CA LEU A 223 -2.50 -18.16 12.60
C LEU A 223 -3.15 -19.54 12.78
N GLY A 224 -4.39 -19.70 12.32
CA GLY A 224 -5.10 -20.98 12.36
C GLY A 224 -4.39 -22.11 11.61
N ASP A 225 -3.80 -21.79 10.45
CA ASP A 225 -3.08 -22.77 9.62
C ASP A 225 -1.71 -23.09 10.22
N ALA A 226 -1.02 -22.09 10.78
CA ALA A 226 0.24 -22.28 11.49
C ALA A 226 0.09 -23.15 12.76
N LEU A 227 -1.05 -23.04 13.45
CA LEU A 227 -1.38 -23.89 14.60
C LEU A 227 -1.69 -25.33 14.17
N LYS A 228 -2.42 -25.52 13.06
CA LYS A 228 -2.68 -26.86 12.49
C LYS A 228 -1.40 -27.54 12.00
N ALA A 229 -0.49 -26.79 11.37
CA ALA A 229 0.82 -27.31 10.96
C ALA A 229 1.67 -27.74 12.18
N LYS A 230 1.59 -27.00 13.29
CA LYS A 230 2.24 -27.38 14.56
C LYS A 230 1.60 -28.59 15.25
N SER A 231 0.29 -28.81 15.11
CA SER A 231 -0.38 -29.99 15.69
C SER A 231 -0.16 -31.28 14.89
N GLY A 232 0.14 -31.19 13.59
CA GLY A 232 0.45 -32.35 12.73
C GLY A 232 1.91 -32.78 12.73
N ALA A 233 2.85 -31.92 13.15
CA ALA A 233 4.27 -32.20 13.12
C ALA A 233 4.79 -32.74 14.46
N LYS A 234 4.88 -34.08 14.60
CA LYS A 234 5.75 -34.69 15.60
C LYS A 234 7.19 -34.22 15.37
N ALA A 235 7.81 -33.79 16.46
CA ALA A 235 9.10 -33.15 16.59
C ALA A 235 10.21 -33.59 15.60
N SER A 236 10.68 -32.63 14.81
CA SER A 236 12.10 -32.49 14.47
C SER A 236 12.46 -31.00 14.51
N LYS A 237 12.84 -30.51 15.71
CA LYS A 237 13.39 -29.17 15.88
C LYS A 237 14.87 -29.22 15.47
N ARG A 238 15.17 -28.86 14.23
CA ARG A 238 16.40 -28.13 13.93
C ARG A 238 16.06 -26.65 13.94
N THR A 239 16.38 -25.98 15.04
CA THR A 239 16.38 -24.51 15.15
C THR A 239 17.57 -23.97 14.37
N HIS A 240 17.56 -24.09 13.05
CA HIS A 240 18.47 -23.31 12.22
C HIS A 240 17.94 -21.88 12.24
N ILE A 241 18.48 -21.05 13.13
CA ILE A 241 18.27 -19.61 13.09
C ILE A 241 19.02 -19.13 11.84
N ARG A 242 18.37 -19.17 10.68
CA ARG A 242 18.87 -18.53 9.45
C ARG A 242 18.77 -17.02 9.63
N MET A 243 19.75 -16.45 10.32
CA MET A 243 19.92 -15.01 10.50
C MET A 243 19.90 -14.28 9.14
N GLY A 244 20.45 -14.92 8.09
CA GLY A 244 20.45 -14.40 6.72
C GLY A 244 19.06 -14.21 6.11
N GLU A 245 18.04 -14.97 6.48
CA GLU A 245 16.67 -14.74 5.99
C GLU A 245 15.97 -13.56 6.69
N ARG A 246 16.55 -13.08 7.81
CA ARG A 246 16.07 -11.92 8.57
C ARG A 246 16.81 -10.63 8.23
N LEU A 247 17.96 -10.71 7.55
CA LEU A 247 18.74 -9.55 7.14
C LEU A 247 18.25 -9.07 5.77
N HIS A 248 17.76 -7.84 5.73
CA HIS A 248 17.26 -7.22 4.52
C HIS A 248 18.22 -6.12 4.08
N LEU A 249 19.18 -6.48 3.23
CA LEU A 249 20.28 -5.59 2.81
C LEU A 249 19.79 -4.25 2.25
N LEU A 250 18.68 -4.24 1.50
CA LEU A 250 18.09 -2.99 1.01
C LEU A 250 17.53 -2.12 2.14
N GLU A 251 16.85 -2.74 3.13
CA GLU A 251 16.32 -2.02 4.29
C GLU A 251 17.47 -1.47 5.15
N LEU A 252 18.53 -2.26 5.33
CA LEU A 252 19.75 -1.84 6.03
C LEU A 252 20.48 -0.73 5.29
N GLY A 253 20.58 -0.80 3.96
CA GLY A 253 21.20 0.23 3.14
C GLY A 253 20.45 1.55 3.21
N VAL A 254 19.12 1.53 3.06
CA VAL A 254 18.28 2.72 3.23
C VAL A 254 18.35 3.24 4.67
N GLY A 255 18.31 2.35 5.67
CA GLY A 255 18.44 2.72 7.07
C GLY A 255 19.79 3.38 7.40
N ALA A 256 20.89 2.84 6.90
CA ALA A 256 22.23 3.40 7.06
C ALA A 256 22.35 4.77 6.37
N TYR A 257 21.76 4.92 5.18
CA TYR A 257 21.70 6.19 4.48
C TYR A 257 20.92 7.25 5.27
N LEU A 258 19.72 6.92 5.78
CA LEU A 258 18.92 7.84 6.60
C LEU A 258 19.64 8.21 7.90
N PHE A 259 20.29 7.24 8.54
CA PHE A 259 21.08 7.47 9.74
C PHE A 259 22.25 8.41 9.47
N PHE A 260 22.98 8.20 8.36
CA PHE A 260 24.08 9.07 7.94
C PHE A 260 23.61 10.51 7.69
N CYS A 261 22.48 10.70 7.00
CA CYS A 261 21.89 12.04 6.79
C CYS A 261 21.53 12.71 8.13
N GLY A 262 20.96 11.96 9.08
CA GLY A 262 20.62 12.47 10.41
C GLY A 262 21.85 12.88 11.23
N CYS A 263 22.90 12.06 11.23
CA CYS A 263 24.17 12.38 11.89
C CYS A 263 24.85 13.61 11.28
N TYR A 264 24.84 13.72 9.94
CA TYR A 264 25.40 14.86 9.24
C TYR A 264 24.65 16.16 9.59
N CYS A 265 23.32 16.10 9.69
CA CYS A 265 22.49 17.21 10.13
C CYS A 265 22.84 17.67 11.56
N CYS A 266 23.00 16.74 12.50
CA CYS A 266 23.31 17.06 13.91
C CYS A 266 24.76 17.49 14.13
N GLY A 267 25.69 17.05 13.29
CA GLY A 267 27.12 17.40 13.41
C GLY A 267 27.49 18.73 12.76
N SER A 268 26.57 19.36 12.02
CA SER A 268 26.78 20.60 11.27
C SER A 268 26.23 21.82 12.04
N ASP A 269 26.71 22.03 13.27
CA ASP A 269 26.53 23.28 14.06
C ASP A 269 27.66 24.24 13.64
N ASP A 270 27.45 25.41 13.01
CA ASP A 270 26.79 26.59 13.57
C ASP A 270 26.03 27.46 12.52
N ASN A 271 26.06 27.13 11.22
CA ASN A 271 25.42 27.96 10.17
C ASN A 271 24.21 27.29 9.48
N ILE A 272 24.06 25.97 9.56
CA ILE A 272 23.01 25.22 8.83
C ILE A 272 21.72 25.06 9.67
N ASN A 273 21.84 24.96 11.00
CA ASN A 273 20.69 24.83 11.90
C ASN A 273 19.71 25.99 11.80
N ASN A 274 20.19 27.21 11.55
CA ASN A 274 19.30 28.36 11.35
C ASN A 274 18.45 28.26 10.07
N ASN A 275 18.89 27.55 9.03
CA ASN A 275 18.09 27.40 7.81
C ASN A 275 17.13 26.20 7.87
N ILE A 276 17.53 25.07 8.46
CA ILE A 276 16.64 23.90 8.56
C ILE A 276 15.54 24.15 9.61
N ILE A 277 15.86 24.76 10.76
CA ILE A 277 14.88 25.07 11.81
C ILE A 277 13.99 26.28 11.43
N ARG A 278 14.47 27.25 10.63
CA ARG A 278 13.59 28.31 10.08
C ARG A 278 12.69 27.81 8.95
N ASN A 279 13.09 26.75 8.23
CA ASN A 279 12.37 26.22 7.08
C ASN A 279 11.49 24.98 7.38
N ILE A 280 11.56 24.39 8.58
CA ILE A 280 10.54 23.48 9.12
C ILE A 280 9.49 24.29 9.90
#